data_AF-B1ZJC3-F1
#
_entry.id   AF-B1ZJC3-F1
#
_cell.length_a   1.000
_cell.length_b   1.000
_cell.length_c   1.000
_cell.angle_alpha   90.00
_cell.angle_beta   90.00
_cell.angle_gamma   90.00
#
_symmetry.space_group_name_H-M   'P 1'
#
loop_
_entity.id
_entity.type
_entity.pdbx_description
1 polymer ?
#
loop_
_entity_poly.entity_id
_entity_poly.type
_entity_poly.pdbx_seq_one_letter_code
_entity_poly.pdbx_strand_id
1 'polypeptide(L)'
;MTRREYVLDVWLPEHGTWLTLACAVLGAVTAPDVPGAGAQALAWLGAAAFWGGFLVALRAVTWKPWRDEAVEAPRPENVVPMRPPGPPKGLH
;
A
#
# COMPACT_ATOMS: atom_id res chain seq x y z
N MET A 1 -11.98 -8.39 2.64
CA MET A 1 -10.53 -8.63 2.64
C MET A 1 -9.96 -7.94 3.87
N THR A 2 -9.25 -8.66 4.75
CA THR A 2 -8.58 -8.09 5.92
C THR A 2 -7.31 -7.35 5.51
N ARG A 3 -6.79 -6.46 6.36
CA ARG A 3 -5.50 -5.78 6.12
C ARG A 3 -4.36 -6.77 5.89
N ARG A 4 -4.35 -7.85 6.67
CA ARG A 4 -3.34 -8.90 6.55
C ARG A 4 -3.42 -9.59 5.18
N GLU A 5 -4.63 -9.93 4.74
CA GLU A 5 -4.87 -10.49 3.40
C GLU A 5 -4.41 -9.52 2.31
N TYR A 6 -4.78 -8.23 2.37
CA TYR A 6 -4.33 -7.25 1.37
C TYR A 6 -2.80 -7.16 1.26
N VAL A 7 -2.12 -7.08 2.41
CA VAL A 7 -0.65 -7.01 2.41
C VAL A 7 -0.06 -8.28 1.81
N LEU A 8 -0.56 -9.46 2.18
CA LEU A 8 0.00 -10.74 1.72
C LEU A 8 -0.36 -11.07 0.27
N ASP A 9 -1.57 -10.75 -0.17
CA ASP A 9 -2.12 -11.22 -1.43
C ASP A 9 -2.06 -10.18 -2.56
N VAL A 10 -1.87 -8.88 -2.23
CA VAL A 10 -1.83 -7.79 -3.22
C VAL A 10 -0.52 -7.01 -3.14
N TRP A 11 -0.22 -6.43 -1.98
CA TRP A 11 0.92 -5.51 -1.85
C TRP A 11 2.27 -6.23 -1.92
N LEU A 12 2.41 -7.36 -1.21
CA LEU A 12 3.68 -8.10 -1.14
C LEU A 12 4.05 -8.76 -2.49
N PRO A 13 3.13 -9.34 -3.28
CA PRO A 13 3.46 -9.81 -4.62
C PRO A 13 3.91 -8.69 -5.57
N GLU A 14 3.31 -7.50 -5.47
CA GLU A 14 3.64 -6.35 -6.33
C GLU A 14 4.98 -5.69 -5.94
N HIS A 15 5.26 -5.59 -4.64
CA HIS A 15 6.39 -4.82 -4.12
C HIS A 15 7.49 -5.68 -3.47
N GLY A 16 7.33 -6.99 -3.40
CA GLY A 16 8.23 -7.90 -2.69
C GLY A 16 9.68 -7.81 -3.16
N THR A 17 9.92 -7.80 -4.48
CA THR A 17 11.26 -7.65 -5.05
C THR A 17 11.92 -6.32 -4.66
N TRP A 18 11.15 -5.23 -4.70
CA TRP A 18 11.62 -3.90 -4.30
C TRP A 18 11.90 -3.84 -2.79
N LEU A 19 11.07 -4.50 -1.98
CA LEU A 19 11.27 -4.62 -0.55
C LEU A 19 12.56 -5.38 -0.23
N THR A 20 12.80 -6.51 -0.90
CA THR A 20 14.06 -7.28 -0.76
C THR A 20 15.27 -6.44 -1.16
N LEU A 21 15.18 -5.71 -2.28
CA LEU A 21 16.27 -4.83 -2.73
C LEU A 21 16.53 -3.72 -1.71
N ALA A 22 15.48 -3.07 -1.20
CA ALA A 22 15.61 -2.03 -0.17
C ALA A 22 16.29 -2.59 1.08
N CYS A 23 15.85 -3.75 1.58
CA CYS A 23 16.46 -4.42 2.72
C CYS A 23 17.94 -4.77 2.50
N ALA A 24 18.31 -5.21 1.28
CA ALA A 24 19.70 -5.52 0.96
C ALA A 24 20.59 -4.27 0.95
N VAL A 25 20.11 -3.18 0.35
CA VAL A 25 20.81 -1.88 0.35
C VAL A 25 20.94 -1.35 1.78
N LEU A 26 19.87 -1.42 2.57
CA LEU A 26 19.87 -1.08 3.98
C LEU A 26 20.92 -1.89 4.74
N GLY A 27 20.95 -3.21 4.58
CA GLY A 27 21.94 -4.08 5.21
C GLY A 27 23.38 -3.70 4.84
N ALA A 28 23.64 -3.41 3.57
CA ALA A 28 24.97 -3.01 3.11
C ALA A 28 25.43 -1.67 3.71
N VAL A 29 24.53 -0.69 3.82
CA VAL A 29 24.85 0.64 4.38
C VAL A 29 24.96 0.60 5.91
N THR A 30 24.25 -0.32 6.55
CA THR A 30 24.16 -0.44 8.01
C THR A 30 25.09 -1.51 8.61
N ALA A 31 26.03 -2.03 7.83
CA ALA A 31 27.15 -2.86 8.30
C ALA A 31 28.48 -2.08 8.28
N PRO A 32 28.60 -0.97 9.05
CA PRO A 32 29.81 -0.17 9.07
C PRO A 32 30.95 -0.96 9.74
N ASP A 33 32.09 -1.02 9.07
CA ASP A 33 33.34 -1.45 9.67
C ASP A 33 34.21 -0.21 9.85
N VAL A 34 34.22 0.35 11.06
CA VAL A 34 34.98 1.55 11.39
C VAL A 34 35.96 1.27 12.53
N PRO A 35 37.23 1.72 12.40
CA PRO A 35 38.21 1.52 13.45
C PRO A 35 37.82 2.32 14.71
N GLY A 36 37.78 1.62 15.85
CA GLY A 36 37.56 2.20 17.16
C GLY A 36 36.16 1.94 17.73
N ALA A 37 36.11 1.49 18.98
CA ALA A 37 34.87 1.08 19.64
C ALA A 37 33.81 2.19 19.72
N GLY A 38 34.23 3.44 19.94
CA GLY A 38 33.31 4.59 20.00
C GLY A 38 32.68 4.93 18.66
N ALA A 39 33.46 4.92 17.58
CA ALA A 39 32.97 5.13 16.23
C ALA A 39 32.03 3.98 15.81
N GLN A 40 32.41 2.73 16.13
CA GLN A 40 31.59 1.56 15.87
C GLN A 40 30.23 1.63 16.60
N ALA A 41 30.21 2.04 17.86
CA ALA A 41 28.97 2.18 18.62
C ALA A 41 28.04 3.24 18.03
N LEU A 42 28.58 4.41 17.64
CA LEU A 42 27.80 5.46 16.95
C LEU A 42 27.27 4.98 15.60
N ALA A 43 28.07 4.21 14.86
CA ALA A 43 27.67 3.67 13.58
C ALA A 43 26.53 2.64 13.73
N TRP A 44 26.57 1.79 14.75
CA TRP A 44 25.47 0.89 15.11
C TRP A 44 24.20 1.63 15.57
N LEU A 45 24.33 2.73 16.32
CA LEU A 45 23.19 3.57 16.69
C LEU A 45 22.55 4.22 15.47
N GLY A 46 23.37 4.73 14.54
CA GLY A 46 22.91 5.26 13.25
C GLY A 46 22.19 4.20 12.43
N ALA A 47 22.75 2.99 12.34
CA ALA A 47 22.13 1.84 11.70
C ALA A 47 20.77 1.50 12.31
N ALA A 48 20.68 1.44 13.64
CA ALA A 48 19.42 1.18 14.35
C ALA A 48 18.36 2.25 14.07
N ALA A 49 18.74 3.54 14.06
CA ALA A 49 17.84 4.62 13.70
C ALA A 49 17.36 4.52 12.24
N PHE A 50 18.26 4.15 11.32
CA PHE A 50 17.95 4.01 9.90
C PHE A 50 16.97 2.84 9.65
N TRP A 51 17.20 1.68 10.27
CA TRP A 51 16.26 0.56 10.26
C TRP A 51 14.91 0.92 10.90
N GLY A 52 14.94 1.62 12.03
CA GLY A 52 13.73 2.10 12.69
C GLY A 52 12.88 2.99 11.78
N GLY A 53 13.52 3.96 11.11
CA GLY A 53 12.86 4.83 10.14
C GLY A 53 12.27 4.06 8.96
N PHE A 54 13.02 3.10 8.41
CA PHE A 54 12.53 2.23 7.34
C PHE A 54 11.28 1.44 7.76
N LEU A 55 11.28 0.83 8.95
CA LEU A 55 10.13 0.08 9.46
C LEU A 55 8.91 0.96 9.70
N VAL A 56 9.11 2.20 10.17
CA VAL A 56 8.02 3.19 10.32
C VAL A 56 7.45 3.58 8.95
N ALA A 57 8.30 3.82 7.96
CA ALA A 57 7.87 4.12 6.59
C ALA A 57 7.13 2.94 5.95
N LEU A 58 7.67 1.72 6.07
CA LEU A 58 7.04 0.49 5.60
C LEU A 58 5.67 0.30 6.27
N ARG A 59 5.58 0.54 7.58
CA ARG A 59 4.32 0.56 8.30
C ARG A 59 3.38 1.60 7.72
N ALA A 60 3.80 2.83 7.47
CA ALA A 60 2.94 3.88 6.91
C ALA A 60 2.40 3.52 5.50
N VAL A 61 3.24 2.97 4.63
CA VAL A 61 2.85 2.55 3.27
C VAL A 61 1.87 1.38 3.31
N THR A 62 2.11 0.40 4.18
CA THR A 62 1.19 -0.75 4.40
C THR A 62 0.01 -0.42 5.33
N TRP A 63 -0.05 0.81 5.85
CA TRP A 63 -1.18 1.34 6.60
C TRP A 63 -2.03 2.27 5.76
N LYS A 64 -1.60 2.66 4.54
CA LYS A 64 -2.32 3.63 3.72
C LYS A 64 -3.79 3.20 3.68
N PRO A 65 -4.70 4.05 4.19
CA PRO A 65 -6.06 3.61 4.46
C PRO A 65 -6.65 3.16 3.15
N TRP A 66 -7.29 1.99 3.22
CA TRP A 66 -8.35 1.61 2.32
C TRP A 66 -9.09 2.89 1.97
N ARG A 67 -8.87 3.42 0.76
CA ARG A 67 -9.87 4.36 0.28
C ARG A 67 -11.09 3.49 0.19
N ASP A 68 -12.05 3.78 1.05
CA ASP A 68 -13.46 3.59 0.74
C ASP A 68 -13.80 4.43 -0.51
N GLU A 69 -13.09 4.19 -1.61
CA GLU A 69 -13.70 4.05 -2.90
C GLU A 69 -14.38 2.67 -2.81
N ALA A 70 -15.39 2.44 -1.95
CA ALA A 70 -16.74 2.93 -2.26
C ALA A 70 -16.75 3.72 -3.57
N VAL A 71 -16.44 3.00 -4.65
CA VAL A 71 -17.29 3.01 -5.82
C VAL A 71 -18.69 3.21 -5.27
N GLU A 72 -19.15 4.45 -5.24
CA GLU A 72 -20.55 4.75 -5.12
C GLU A 72 -21.11 4.12 -6.39
N ALA A 73 -21.37 2.82 -6.32
CA ALA A 73 -22.10 2.08 -7.31
C ALA A 73 -23.32 2.97 -7.55
N PRO A 74 -23.55 3.45 -8.79
CA PRO A 74 -24.58 4.43 -9.05
C PRO A 74 -25.84 3.91 -8.38
N ARG A 75 -26.31 4.63 -7.37
CA ARG A 75 -27.45 4.18 -6.58
C ARG A 75 -28.58 3.92 -7.57
N PRO A 76 -29.30 2.79 -7.48
CA PRO A 76 -30.33 2.44 -8.46
C PRO A 76 -31.45 3.50 -8.57
N GLU A 77 -31.53 4.44 -7.63
CA GLU A 77 -32.40 5.63 -7.69
C GLU A 77 -32.08 6.62 -8.83
N ASN A 78 -30.90 6.55 -9.47
CA ASN A 78 -30.60 7.32 -10.69
C ASN A 78 -30.73 6.50 -11.99
N VAL A 79 -31.18 5.24 -11.91
CA VAL A 79 -31.62 4.52 -13.11
C VAL A 79 -33.03 4.99 -13.39
N VAL A 80 -33.16 6.06 -14.18
CA VAL A 80 -34.43 6.36 -14.85
C VAL A 80 -34.88 5.07 -15.54
N PRO A 81 -36.04 4.49 -15.19
CA PRO A 81 -36.57 3.40 -15.98
C PRO A 81 -36.76 3.98 -17.38
N MET A 82 -36.00 3.51 -18.36
CA MET A 82 -36.35 3.76 -19.76
C MET A 82 -37.73 3.14 -19.94
N ARG A 83 -38.76 3.96 -19.81
CA ARG A 83 -40.13 3.59 -20.09
C ARG A 83 -40.11 3.09 -21.54
N PRO A 84 -40.39 1.80 -21.81
CA PRO A 84 -40.49 1.36 -23.18
C PRO A 84 -41.56 2.21 -23.86
N PRO A 85 -41.33 2.68 -25.11
CA PRO A 85 -42.34 3.46 -25.82
C PRO A 85 -43.61 2.63 -25.90
N GLY A 86 -44.68 3.13 -25.29
CA GLY A 86 -45.99 2.49 -25.37
C GLY A 86 -46.42 2.39 -26.83
N PRO A 87 -47.20 1.35 -27.20
CA PRO A 87 -47.65 1.17 -28.57
C PRO A 87 -48.44 2.40 -29.05
N PRO A 88 -48.33 2.77 -30.33
CA PRO A 88 -49.07 3.90 -30.88
C PRO A 88 -50.56 3.70 -30.63
N LYS A 89 -51.20 4.68 -29.99
CA LYS A 89 -52.67 4.72 -29.87
C LYS A 89 -53.26 4.62 -31.27
N GLY A 90 -54.17 3.66 -31.43
CA GLY A 90 -54.72 3.23 -32.69
C GLY A 90 -55.22 4.36 -33.58
N LEU A 91 -54.88 4.24 -34.86
CA LEU A 91 -55.84 4.51 -35.93
C LEU A 91 -56.96 3.47 -35.79
N HIS A 92 -58.17 3.91 -35.44
CA HIS A 92 -59.45 3.42 -35.96
C HIS A 92 -60.57 4.32 -35.42
#